data_AF-A0A7J3MX70-F1
#
_entry.id   AF-A0A7J3MX70-F1
#
_cell.length_a   1.000
_cell.length_b   1.000
_cell.length_c   1.000
_cell.angle_alpha   90.00
_cell.angle_beta   90.00
_cell.angle_gamma   90.00
#
_symmetry.space_group_name_H-M   'P 1'
#
loop_
_entity.id
_entity.type
_entity.pdbx_description
1 polymer ?
#
loop_
_entity_poly.entity_id
_entity_poly.type
_entity_poly.pdbx_seq_one_letter_code
_entity_poly.pdbx_strand_id
1 'polypeptide(L)'
;MKLITLSFILIVLGFLIAMVATLIPLFIAIPNNSRIDINVGGCILVSFVPICFGYGTTPLHLIMIMLLLVIVIVLITIDLNIFIRMKNTLNRMYEEKEFV
;
A
#
# COMPACT_ATOMS: atom_id res chain seq x y z
N MET A 1 7.65 -10.55 17.28
CA MET A 1 7.96 -11.31 16.05
C MET A 1 6.89 -11.23 14.95
N LYS A 2 5.60 -11.46 15.23
CA LYS A 2 4.54 -11.49 14.19
C LYS A 2 4.38 -10.23 13.31
N LEU A 3 4.66 -9.04 13.86
CA LEU A 3 4.50 -7.77 13.13
C LEU A 3 5.54 -7.55 12.03
N ILE A 4 6.78 -8.00 12.26
CA ILE A 4 7.88 -7.88 11.29
C ILE A 4 7.62 -8.83 10.12
N THR A 5 7.18 -10.06 10.40
CA THR A 5 6.80 -11.03 9.37
C THR A 5 5.64 -10.53 8.53
N LEU A 6 4.62 -9.92 9.16
CA LEU A 6 3.48 -9.35 8.44
C LEU A 6 3.90 -8.18 7.54
N SER A 7 4.76 -7.28 8.04
CA SER A 7 5.29 -6.17 7.25
C SER A 7 6.13 -6.65 6.06
N PHE A 8 6.95 -7.68 6.27
CA PHE A 8 7.76 -8.29 5.21
C PHE A 8 6.90 -8.93 4.12
N ILE A 9 5.84 -9.65 4.51
CA ILE A 9 4.88 -10.24 3.57
C ILE A 9 4.18 -9.14 2.75
N LEU A 10 3.75 -8.04 3.38
CA LEU A 10 3.12 -6.92 2.67
C LEU A 10 4.07 -6.27 1.64
N ILE A 11 5.35 -6.09 1.99
CA ILE A 11 6.35 -5.51 1.07
C ILE A 11 6.59 -6.44 -0.12
N VAL A 12 6.79 -7.74 0.12
CA VAL A 12 6.99 -8.73 -0.94
C VAL A 12 5.77 -8.83 -1.85
N LEU A 13 4.58 -8.82 -1.28
CA LEU A 13 3.32 -8.84 -2.03
C LEU A 13 3.16 -7.58 -2.89
N GLY A 14 3.45 -6.40 -2.33
CA GLY A 14 3.43 -5.13 -3.06
C GLY A 14 4.41 -5.12 -4.24
N PHE A 15 5.61 -5.67 -4.05
CA PHE A 15 6.60 -5.79 -5.12
C PHE A 15 6.13 -6.73 -6.24
N LEU A 16 5.58 -7.89 -5.89
CA LEU A 16 5.00 -8.84 -6.86
C LEU A 16 3.87 -8.20 -7.67
N ILE A 17 2.96 -7.49 -7.01
CA ILE A 17 1.85 -6.79 -7.68
C ILE A 17 2.38 -5.71 -8.63
N ALA A 18 3.36 -4.90 -8.20
CA ALA A 18 3.98 -3.88 -9.04
C ALA A 18 4.64 -4.51 -10.27
N MET A 19 5.38 -5.62 -10.09
CA MET A 19 6.02 -6.32 -11.18
C MET A 19 5.00 -6.83 -12.20
N VAL A 20 3.94 -7.51 -11.74
CA VAL A 20 2.86 -8.02 -12.60
C VAL A 20 2.14 -6.87 -13.32
N ALA A 21 1.85 -5.77 -12.63
CA ALA A 21 1.20 -4.60 -13.22
C ALA A 21 2.03 -3.99 -14.38
N THR A 22 3.36 -4.03 -14.30
CA THR A 22 4.23 -3.58 -15.39
C THR A 22 4.37 -4.60 -16.52
N LEU A 23 4.25 -5.90 -16.23
CA LEU A 23 4.44 -6.97 -17.21
C LEU A 23 3.18 -7.24 -18.05
N ILE A 24 1.99 -7.12 -17.47
CA ILE A 24 0.69 -7.32 -18.14
C ILE A 24 0.56 -6.49 -19.44
N PRO A 25 0.75 -5.16 -19.44
CA PRO A 25 0.58 -4.36 -20.66
C PRO A 25 1.60 -4.73 -21.74
N LEU A 26 2.79 -5.19 -21.34
CA LEU A 26 3.80 -5.70 -22.27
C LEU A 26 3.30 -6.94 -23.02
N PHE A 27 2.71 -7.91 -22.31
CA PHE A 27 2.18 -9.13 -22.94
C PHE A 27 0.93 -8.90 -23.80
N ILE A 28 0.07 -7.96 -23.41
CA ILE A 28 -1.20 -7.70 -24.13
C ILE A 28 -0.98 -6.88 -25.41
N ALA A 29 0.00 -5.98 -25.41
CA ALA A 29 0.19 -5.06 -26.51
C ALA A 29 1.04 -5.57 -27.67
N ILE A 30 1.99 -6.46 -27.40
CA ILE A 30 2.84 -7.08 -28.44
C ILE A 30 2.02 -7.74 -29.57
N PRO A 31 0.94 -8.51 -29.32
CA PRO A 31 0.20 -9.18 -30.40
C PRO A 31 -0.73 -8.26 -31.20
N ASN A 32 -1.17 -7.11 -30.67
CA ASN A 32 -2.23 -6.31 -31.28
C ASN A 32 -1.76 -5.07 -32.05
N ASN A 33 -0.47 -4.74 -32.06
CA ASN A 33 0.11 -3.56 -32.73
C ASN A 33 -0.62 -2.23 -32.40
N SER A 34 -1.39 -2.22 -31.32
CA SER A 34 -2.18 -1.10 -30.85
C SER A 34 -1.29 -0.16 -30.07
N ARG A 35 -1.43 1.15 -30.30
CA ARG A 35 -0.76 2.17 -29.47
C ARG A 35 -1.10 1.91 -28.01
N ILE A 36 -0.09 1.64 -27.21
CA ILE A 36 -0.23 1.51 -25.76
C ILE A 36 -0.18 2.91 -25.20
N ASP A 37 -1.32 3.41 -24.76
CA ASP A 37 -1.35 4.58 -23.90
C ASP A 37 -0.98 4.12 -22.49
N ILE A 38 0.31 4.26 -22.17
CA ILE A 38 0.85 3.88 -20.87
C ILE A 38 0.57 5.04 -19.92
N ASN A 39 -0.28 4.79 -18.92
CA ASN A 39 -0.47 5.70 -17.81
C ASN A 39 0.38 5.23 -16.63
N VAL A 40 1.25 6.10 -16.15
CA VAL A 40 2.15 5.85 -15.01
C VAL A 40 1.79 6.84 -13.92
N GLY A 41 1.58 6.36 -12.70
CA GLY A 41 1.36 7.21 -11.55
C GLY A 41 2.00 6.65 -10.30
N GLY A 42 2.29 7.52 -9.35
CA GLY A 42 2.88 7.14 -8.08
C GLY A 42 2.91 8.31 -7.12
N CYS A 43 3.07 8.02 -5.84
CA CYS A 43 3.25 9.04 -4.81
C CYS A 43 4.66 8.95 -4.25
N ILE A 44 5.33 10.10 -4.15
CA ILE A 44 6.61 10.25 -3.48
C ILE A 44 6.35 10.92 -2.14
N LEU A 45 6.80 10.30 -1.05
CA LEU A 45 6.77 10.89 0.28
C LEU A 45 7.94 11.87 0.41
N VAL A 46 7.65 13.17 0.35
CA VAL A 46 8.63 14.22 0.65
C VAL A 46 8.33 14.73 2.05
N SER A 47 9.20 14.38 3.00
CA SER A 47 8.97 14.64 4.42
C SER A 47 7.65 14.00 4.91
N PHE A 48 6.62 14.78 5.23
CA PHE A 48 5.31 14.31 5.68
C PHE A 48 4.19 14.50 4.64
N VAL A 49 4.51 14.99 3.44
CA VAL A 49 3.51 15.27 2.41
C VAL A 49 3.63 14.23 1.29
N PRO A 50 2.61 13.38 1.07
CA PRO A 50 2.59 12.49 -0.09
C PRO A 50 2.30 13.32 -1.34
N ILE A 51 3.29 13.46 -2.21
CA ILE A 51 3.13 14.13 -3.50
C ILE A 51 2.82 13.07 -4.54
N CYS A 52 1.57 13.03 -4.98
CA CYS A 52 1.09 12.08 -5.99
C CYS A 52 1.19 12.68 -7.39
N PHE A 53 1.82 11.96 -8.30
CA PHE A 53 2.02 12.33 -9.69
C PHE A 53 1.36 11.28 -10.60
N GLY A 54 0.85 11.74 -11.74
CA GLY A 54 0.28 10.89 -12.78
C GLY A 54 0.66 11.45 -14.16
N TYR A 55 1.17 10.58 -15.01
CA TYR A 55 1.52 10.85 -16.40
C TYR A 55 0.74 9.89 -17.31
N GLY A 56 0.20 10.39 -18.41
CA GLY A 56 -0.56 9.59 -19.37
C GLY A 56 -1.78 10.34 -19.92
N THR A 57 -2.69 9.61 -20.54
CA THR A 57 -3.88 10.18 -21.22
C THR A 57 -4.96 10.64 -20.26
N THR A 58 -4.98 10.12 -19.03
CA THR A 58 -5.97 10.47 -18.00
C THR A 58 -5.30 10.76 -16.64
N PRO A 59 -4.42 11.78 -16.56
CA PRO A 59 -3.58 12.03 -15.38
C PRO A 59 -4.40 12.35 -14.12
N LEU A 60 -5.52 13.07 -14.27
CA LEU A 60 -6.45 13.38 -13.18
C LEU A 60 -7.07 12.13 -12.54
N HIS A 61 -7.42 11.12 -13.33
CA HIS A 61 -7.99 9.87 -12.82
C HIS A 61 -6.94 9.07 -12.05
N LEU A 62 -5.69 9.03 -12.54
CA LEU A 62 -4.59 8.37 -11.82
C LEU A 62 -4.30 9.05 -10.49
N ILE A 63 -4.26 10.39 -10.46
CA ILE A 63 -4.01 11.13 -9.22
C ILE A 63 -5.13 10.86 -8.20
N MET A 64 -6.40 10.86 -8.62
CA MET A 64 -7.52 10.55 -7.71
C MET A 64 -7.45 9.12 -7.15
N ILE A 65 -7.15 8.13 -7.99
CA ILE A 65 -7.02 6.73 -7.55
C ILE A 65 -5.87 6.61 -6.54
N MET A 66 -4.72 7.22 -6.82
CA MET A 66 -3.55 7.18 -5.94
C MET A 66 -3.83 7.84 -4.59
N LEU A 67 -4.54 8.97 -4.58
CA LEU A 67 -4.90 9.69 -3.36
C LEU A 67 -5.89 8.88 -2.50
N LEU A 68 -6.85 8.22 -3.14
CA LEU A 68 -7.78 7.31 -2.47
C LEU A 68 -7.05 6.10 -1.86
N LEU A 69 -6.06 5.56 -2.57
CA LEU A 69 -5.23 4.45 -2.09
C LEU A 69 -4.41 4.84 -0.85
N VAL A 70 -3.84 6.05 -0.84
CA VAL A 70 -3.15 6.61 0.33
C VAL A 70 -4.09 6.72 1.52
N ILE A 71 -5.31 7.23 1.32
CA ILE A 71 -6.31 7.34 2.39
C ILE A 71 -6.63 5.95 2.98
N VAL A 72 -6.84 4.95 2.13
CA VAL A 72 -7.11 3.57 2.57
C VAL A 72 -5.95 3.00 3.38
N ILE A 73 -4.70 3.21 2.94
CA ILE A 73 -3.51 2.74 3.67
C ILE A 73 -3.41 3.45 5.04
N VAL A 74 -3.67 4.75 5.09
CA VAL A 74 -3.67 5.51 6.36
C VAL A 74 -4.75 5.00 7.32
N LEU A 75 -5.96 4.73 6.83
CA LEU A 75 -7.02 4.15 7.65
C LEU A 75 -6.63 2.78 8.21
N ILE A 76 -6.16 1.88 7.34
CA ILE A 76 -5.71 0.54 7.75
C ILE A 76 -4.59 0.62 8.80
N THR A 77 -3.62 1.51 8.60
CA THR A 77 -2.51 1.69 9.56
C THR A 77 -2.98 2.25 10.89
N ILE A 78 -3.95 3.18 10.90
CA ILE A 78 -4.56 3.69 12.13
C ILE A 78 -5.32 2.56 12.86
N ASP A 79 -6.19 1.83 12.16
CA ASP A 79 -6.98 0.73 12.74
C ASP A 79 -6.08 -0.36 13.33
N LEU A 80 -5.03 -0.75 12.60
CA LEU A 80 -4.02 -1.69 13.11
C LEU A 80 -3.29 -1.14 14.33
N ASN A 81 -2.90 0.13 14.33
CA ASN A 81 -2.17 0.72 15.45
C ASN A 81 -3.05 0.80 16.72
N ILE A 82 -4.33 1.13 16.57
CA ILE A 82 -5.32 1.09 17.65
C ILE A 82 -5.48 -0.33 18.17
N PHE A 83 -5.64 -1.31 17.28
CA PHE A 83 -5.78 -2.71 17.65
C PHE A 83 -4.55 -3.25 18.40
N ILE A 84 -3.35 -2.91 17.93
CA ILE A 84 -2.09 -3.30 18.58
C ILE A 84 -1.98 -2.66 19.97
N ARG A 85 -2.30 -1.36 20.10
CA ARG A 85 -2.31 -0.69 21.40
C ARG A 85 -3.28 -1.36 22.37
N MET A 86 -4.50 -1.64 21.92
CA MET A 86 -5.52 -2.29 22.74
C MET A 86 -5.07 -3.67 23.21
N LYS A 87 -4.48 -4.47 22.31
CA LYS A 87 -3.95 -5.79 22.66
C LYS A 87 -2.79 -5.72 23.65
N ASN A 88 -1.88 -4.75 23.51
CA ASN A 88 -0.77 -4.57 24.44
C ASN A 88 -1.27 -4.15 25.84
N THR A 89 -2.30 -3.31 25.93
CA THR A 89 -2.91 -2.96 27.22
C THR A 89 -3.56 -4.17 27.89
N LEU A 90 -4.24 -5.03 27.12
CA LEU A 90 -4.86 -6.24 27.65
C LEU A 90 -3.81 -7.22 28.21
N ASN A 91 -2.70 -7.41 27.48
CA ASN A 91 -1.62 -8.28 27.93
C ASN A 91 -1.00 -7.79 29.24
N ARG A 92 -0.85 -6.47 29.43
CA ARG A 92 -0.37 -5.91 30.71
C ARG A 92 -1.29 -6.24 31.88
N MET A 93 -2.61 -6.20 31.68
CA MET A 93 -3.57 -6.57 32.73
C MET A 93 -3.60 -8.07 33.04
N TYR A 94 -3.16 -8.92 32.10
CA TYR A 94 -3.05 -10.35 32.34
C TYR A 94 -1.81 -10.68 33.19
N GLU A 95 -0.65 -10.09 32.88
CA GLU A 95 0.57 -10.30 33.67
C GLU A 95 0.43 -9.80 35.12
N GLU A 96 -0.33 -8.72 35.35
CA GLU A 96 -0.58 -8.21 36.72
C GLU A 96 -1.46 -9.15 37.56
N LYS A 97 -2.30 -9.97 36.92
CA LYS A 97 -3.15 -10.95 37.62
C LYS A 97 -2.45 -12.27 37.93
N GLU A 98 -1.33 -12.56 37.28
CA GLU A 98 -0.55 -13.79 37.53
C GLU A 98 0.40 -13.64 38.72
N PHE A 99 0.56 -12.43 39.24
CA PHE A 99 1.45 -12.10 40.38
C PHE A 99 0.71 -11.95 41.73
N VAL A 100 -0.62 -12.16 41.76
CA VAL A 100 -1.46 -12.09 42.97
C VAL A 100 -2.04 -13.46 43.30
#